data_AF-A0A1M2ZJ48-F1
#
_entry.id   AF-A0A1M2ZJ48-F1
#
_cell.length_a   1.000
_cell.length_b   1.000
_cell.length_c   1.000
_cell.angle_alpha   90.00
_cell.angle_beta   90.00
_cell.angle_gamma   90.00
#
_symmetry.space_group_name_H-M   'P 1'
#
loop_
_entity.id
_entity.type
_entity.pdbx_description
1 polymer ?
#
loop_
_entity_poly.entity_id
_entity_poly.type
_entity_poly.pdbx_seq_one_letter_code
_entity_poly.pdbx_strand_id
1 'polypeptide(L)'
;MVIVGNKPLEPSELTEFTENSFEKNILKQMSKSSQTYQYDNLDQLRFELKLRKEIVDAAYDLAGSGMDFEVFRETRANPRYWDRTNQGGFTLKRGAVPSEAIMDIYENGQKYGTECATAMMIVYYKALLTTFGAKRFNELFPTITLMNWHNIPPLLREVGYMDPAGEYIPGDRLYFENPDVDPKTPEWQGENVIFLAPDKFYGHGIGITNASTIIKGLNQNRRRNADDSAFLSKDSGRPDFKNLSKVYYNQ
;
A
#
# COMPACT_ATOMS: atom_id res chain seq x y z
N MET A 1 5.70 16.85 14.86
CA MET A 1 5.48 18.28 14.48
C MET A 1 5.37 18.40 12.96
N VAL A 2 4.41 19.18 12.46
CA VAL A 2 4.27 19.47 11.02
C VAL A 2 4.83 20.86 10.72
N ILE A 3 5.71 20.97 9.72
CA ILE A 3 6.30 22.22 9.24
C ILE A 3 5.93 22.41 7.78
N VAL A 4 5.40 23.57 7.43
CA VAL A 4 5.11 23.96 6.04
C VAL A 4 5.89 25.20 5.68
N GLY A 5 6.67 25.12 4.60
CA GLY A 5 7.77 26.04 4.33
C GLY A 5 8.79 25.97 5.46
N ASN A 6 8.75 26.98 6.34
CA ASN A 6 9.59 27.08 7.53
C ASN A 6 8.80 27.43 8.79
N LYS A 7 7.48 27.21 8.79
CA LYS A 7 6.59 27.53 9.91
C LYS A 7 5.93 26.25 10.44
N PRO A 8 5.88 26.06 11.77
CA PRO A 8 5.00 25.05 12.35
C PRO A 8 3.56 25.29 11.88
N LEU A 9 2.85 24.21 11.58
CA LEU A 9 1.43 24.23 11.23
C LEU A 9 0.65 23.50 12.33
N GLU A 10 -0.29 24.21 12.94
CA GLU A 10 -1.25 23.61 13.86
C GLU A 10 -2.42 23.00 13.09
N PRO A 11 -2.92 21.80 13.50
CA PRO A 11 -4.01 21.16 12.80
C PRO A 11 -5.27 22.03 12.67
N SER A 12 -5.52 22.93 13.63
CA SER A 12 -6.68 23.84 13.63
C SER A 12 -6.64 24.88 12.51
N GLU A 13 -5.48 25.17 11.92
CA GLU A 13 -5.33 26.15 10.84
C GLU A 13 -5.93 25.67 9.50
N LEU A 14 -6.01 24.36 9.28
CA LEU A 14 -6.67 23.78 8.11
C LEU A 14 -8.16 23.51 8.41
N THR A 15 -9.00 24.49 8.10
CA THR A 15 -10.44 24.48 8.35
C THR A 15 -11.24 23.79 7.24
N GLU A 16 -10.62 23.48 6.10
CA GLU A 16 -11.24 22.72 5.01
C GLU A 16 -11.54 21.26 5.39
N PHE A 17 -10.84 20.73 6.39
CA PHE A 17 -11.04 19.37 6.90
C PHE A 17 -11.95 19.39 8.13
N THR A 18 -13.05 18.64 8.07
CA THR A 18 -13.96 18.49 9.21
C THR A 18 -13.26 17.80 10.37
N GLU A 19 -13.70 18.06 11.61
CA GLU A 19 -12.97 17.69 12.83
C GLU A 19 -12.68 16.19 12.98
N ASN A 20 -13.55 15.35 12.41
CA ASN A 20 -13.49 13.89 12.44
C ASN A 20 -13.13 13.27 11.08
N SER A 21 -12.73 14.08 10.09
CA SER A 21 -12.25 13.58 8.80
C SER A 21 -10.96 12.77 8.96
N PHE A 22 -10.70 11.88 8.00
CA PHE A 22 -9.48 11.09 7.94
C PHE A 22 -8.24 11.98 7.92
N GLU A 23 -8.26 13.02 7.09
CA GLU A 23 -7.18 13.99 6.92
C GLU A 23 -6.91 14.76 8.21
N LYS A 24 -7.95 15.23 8.91
CA LYS A 24 -7.79 15.93 10.20
C LYS A 24 -7.19 15.02 11.27
N ASN A 25 -7.59 13.75 11.31
CA ASN A 25 -7.07 12.78 12.27
C ASN A 25 -5.59 12.47 12.02
N ILE A 26 -5.19 12.26 10.76
CA ILE A 26 -3.78 12.09 10.40
C ILE A 26 -2.98 13.34 10.74
N LEU A 27 -3.48 14.53 10.41
CA LEU A 27 -2.79 15.78 10.70
C LEU A 27 -2.55 15.96 12.21
N LYS A 28 -3.57 15.67 13.04
CA LYS A 28 -3.44 15.65 14.51
C LYS A 28 -2.40 14.63 14.98
N GLN A 29 -2.36 13.45 14.37
CA GLN A 29 -1.38 12.42 14.68
C GLN A 29 0.04 12.91 14.38
N MET A 30 0.29 13.38 13.15
CA MET A 30 1.58 13.92 12.71
C MET A 30 2.07 15.10 13.56
N SER A 31 1.16 15.99 13.97
CA SER A 31 1.52 17.12 14.83
C SER A 31 1.96 16.69 16.22
N LYS A 32 1.36 15.62 16.78
CA LYS A 32 1.73 15.03 18.08
C LYS A 32 2.95 14.11 18.02
N SER A 33 3.30 13.63 16.84
CA SER A 33 4.46 12.77 16.62
C SER A 33 5.78 13.42 17.02
N SER A 34 6.73 12.61 17.50
CA SER A 34 8.12 13.02 17.70
C SER A 34 8.89 13.22 16.40
N GLN A 35 8.37 12.72 15.27
CA GLN A 35 8.92 12.98 13.95
C GLN A 35 8.55 14.38 13.44
N THR A 36 9.44 14.97 12.64
CA THR A 36 9.19 16.22 11.92
C THR A 36 8.75 15.92 10.50
N TYR A 37 7.53 16.31 10.16
CA TYR A 37 7.00 16.22 8.79
C TYR A 37 7.14 17.60 8.13
N GLN A 38 8.09 17.72 7.22
CA GLN A 38 8.40 18.99 6.57
C GLN A 38 7.88 19.00 5.13
N TYR A 39 7.17 20.05 4.76
CA TYR A 39 6.60 20.28 3.43
C TYR A 39 7.06 21.62 2.88
N ASP A 40 7.24 21.74 1.57
CA ASP A 40 7.64 23.00 0.94
C ASP A 40 6.47 24.01 0.92
N ASN A 41 5.24 23.50 0.78
CA ASN A 41 4.00 24.28 0.74
C ASN A 41 2.80 23.44 1.22
N LEU A 42 1.64 24.09 1.40
CA LEU A 42 0.42 23.43 1.86
C LEU A 42 -0.10 22.38 0.88
N ASP A 43 0.17 22.54 -0.41
CA ASP A 43 -0.32 21.62 -1.45
C ASP A 43 0.37 20.27 -1.38
N GLN A 44 1.64 20.21 -0.96
CA GLN A 44 2.33 18.95 -0.65
C GLN A 44 1.70 18.22 0.54
N LEU A 45 1.40 18.94 1.63
CA LEU A 45 0.74 18.36 2.79
C LEU A 45 -0.66 17.82 2.41
N ARG A 46 -1.47 18.64 1.72
CA ARG A 46 -2.80 18.22 1.25
C ARG A 46 -2.72 17.00 0.33
N PHE A 47 -1.72 16.95 -0.54
CA PHE A 47 -1.51 15.82 -1.42
C PHE A 47 -1.19 14.54 -0.65
N GLU A 48 -0.32 14.60 0.36
CA GLU A 48 -0.04 13.44 1.21
C GLU A 48 -1.29 12.95 1.94
N LEU A 49 -2.04 13.85 2.58
CA LEU A 49 -3.28 13.49 3.29
C LEU A 49 -4.29 12.83 2.35
N LYS A 50 -4.48 13.40 1.15
CA LYS A 50 -5.34 12.83 0.10
C LYS A 50 -4.86 11.44 -0.32
N LEU A 51 -3.58 11.28 -0.67
CA LEU A 51 -3.08 10.01 -1.18
C LEU A 51 -3.11 8.93 -0.09
N ARG A 52 -2.82 9.25 1.18
CA ARG A 52 -2.97 8.31 2.31
C ARG A 52 -4.40 7.80 2.45
N LYS A 53 -5.38 8.69 2.30
CA LYS A 53 -6.81 8.31 2.31
C LYS A 53 -7.10 7.34 1.17
N GLU A 54 -6.67 7.67 -0.05
CA GLU A 54 -6.91 6.81 -1.22
C GLU A 54 -6.19 5.47 -1.14
N ILE A 55 -5.03 5.37 -0.47
CA ILE A 55 -4.35 4.09 -0.18
C ILE A 55 -5.19 3.23 0.77
N VAL A 56 -5.71 3.83 1.84
CA VAL A 56 -6.57 3.12 2.81
C VAL A 56 -7.86 2.66 2.15
N ASP A 57 -8.52 3.52 1.38
CA ASP A 57 -9.74 3.19 0.66
C ASP A 57 -9.49 2.08 -0.37
N ALA A 58 -8.39 2.16 -1.13
CA ALA A 58 -7.99 1.12 -2.08
C ALA A 58 -7.70 -0.24 -1.40
N ALA A 59 -7.20 -0.25 -0.15
CA ALA A 59 -7.02 -1.48 0.61
C ALA A 59 -8.36 -2.09 1.03
N TYR A 60 -9.33 -1.27 1.47
CA TYR A 60 -10.70 -1.72 1.76
C TYR A 60 -11.38 -2.27 0.50
N ASP A 61 -11.28 -1.56 -0.62
CA ASP A 61 -11.87 -1.98 -1.89
C ASP A 61 -11.27 -3.31 -2.36
N LEU A 62 -9.95 -3.49 -2.23
CA LEU A 62 -9.29 -4.73 -2.66
C LEU A 62 -9.70 -5.91 -1.76
N ALA A 63 -9.84 -5.69 -0.45
CA ALA A 63 -10.38 -6.68 0.47
C ALA A 63 -11.81 -7.12 0.12
N GLY A 64 -12.62 -6.22 -0.42
CA GLY A 64 -13.99 -6.49 -0.87
C GLY A 64 -14.12 -7.02 -2.30
N SER A 65 -13.05 -7.01 -3.10
CA SER A 65 -13.07 -7.35 -4.54
C SER A 65 -13.30 -8.84 -4.84
N GLY A 66 -13.02 -9.72 -3.87
CA GLY A 66 -12.98 -11.17 -4.09
C GLY A 66 -11.73 -11.67 -4.82
N MET A 67 -10.66 -10.85 -4.89
CA MET A 67 -9.34 -11.32 -5.33
C MET A 67 -8.74 -12.28 -4.31
N ASP A 68 -8.30 -13.44 -4.77
CA ASP A 68 -7.75 -14.49 -3.90
C ASP A 68 -6.23 -14.36 -3.73
N PHE A 69 -5.72 -14.86 -2.62
CA PHE A 69 -4.28 -15.10 -2.49
C PHE A 69 -3.88 -16.32 -3.31
N GLU A 70 -2.78 -16.21 -4.05
CA GLU A 70 -2.17 -17.32 -4.79
C GLU A 70 -0.64 -17.25 -4.70
N VAL A 71 -0.01 -18.41 -4.58
CA VAL A 71 1.45 -18.51 -4.76
C VAL A 71 1.83 -18.31 -6.23
N PHE A 72 3.07 -17.90 -6.52
CA PHE A 72 3.53 -17.52 -7.88
C PHE A 72 3.11 -18.49 -9.01
N ARG A 73 3.22 -19.81 -8.76
CA ARG A 73 2.87 -20.84 -9.75
C ARG A 73 1.36 -20.91 -10.08
N GLU A 74 0.50 -20.51 -9.16
CA GLU A 74 -0.96 -20.63 -9.22
C GLU A 74 -1.65 -19.29 -9.52
N THR A 75 -0.88 -18.19 -9.57
CA THR A 75 -1.38 -16.85 -9.94
C THR A 75 -2.24 -16.87 -11.20
N ARG A 76 -3.24 -15.98 -11.22
CA ARG A 76 -4.17 -15.83 -12.34
C ARG A 76 -4.58 -14.36 -12.47
N ALA A 77 -4.85 -13.94 -13.69
CA ALA A 77 -5.32 -12.59 -14.00
C ALA A 77 -6.26 -12.64 -15.20
N ASN A 78 -7.14 -11.65 -15.32
CA ASN A 78 -8.06 -11.55 -16.45
C ASN A 78 -7.27 -11.40 -17.77
N PRO A 79 -7.34 -12.37 -18.70
CA PRO A 79 -6.56 -12.35 -19.94
C PRO A 79 -7.02 -11.25 -20.91
N ARG A 80 -8.12 -10.54 -20.62
CA ARG A 80 -8.49 -9.34 -21.35
C ARG A 80 -7.41 -8.25 -21.25
N TYR A 81 -6.82 -8.08 -20.06
CA TYR A 81 -5.91 -6.97 -19.76
C TYR A 81 -4.47 -7.41 -19.53
N TRP A 82 -4.25 -8.63 -19.06
CA TRP A 82 -2.96 -9.05 -18.53
C TRP A 82 -2.44 -10.31 -19.23
N ASP A 83 -1.14 -10.33 -19.50
CA ASP A 83 -0.38 -11.54 -19.79
C ASP A 83 0.29 -12.02 -18.50
N ARG A 84 -0.01 -13.26 -18.09
CA ARG A 84 0.67 -13.89 -16.95
C ARG A 84 2.03 -14.41 -17.39
N THR A 85 3.07 -13.98 -16.70
CA THR A 85 4.46 -14.39 -16.94
C THR A 85 4.75 -15.75 -16.32
N ASN A 86 5.82 -16.42 -16.77
CA ASN A 86 6.26 -17.72 -16.21
C ASN A 86 6.66 -17.65 -14.73
N GLN A 87 7.00 -16.46 -14.25
CA GLN A 87 7.37 -16.22 -12.85
C GLN A 87 6.15 -15.90 -11.97
N GLY A 88 4.93 -15.85 -12.54
CA GLY A 88 3.69 -15.59 -11.81
C GLY A 88 3.23 -14.14 -11.75
N GLY A 89 3.97 -13.20 -12.34
CA GLY A 89 3.58 -11.79 -12.42
C GLY A 89 2.68 -11.50 -13.62
N PHE A 90 2.10 -10.30 -13.66
CA PHE A 90 1.19 -9.85 -14.70
C PHE A 90 1.79 -8.69 -15.48
N THR A 91 1.85 -8.80 -16.80
CA THR A 91 2.26 -7.70 -17.68
C THR A 91 1.04 -7.17 -18.42
N LEU A 92 0.85 -5.85 -18.39
CA LEU A 92 -0.24 -5.20 -19.11
C LEU A 92 -0.11 -5.45 -20.61
N LYS A 93 -1.20 -5.90 -21.24
CA LYS A 93 -1.24 -6.17 -22.67
C LYS A 93 -1.01 -4.91 -23.49
N ARG A 94 -0.31 -5.06 -24.62
CA ARG A 94 -0.14 -3.98 -25.57
C ARG A 94 -1.50 -3.46 -26.04
N GLY A 95 -1.74 -2.16 -25.87
CA GLY A 95 -2.98 -1.50 -26.27
C GLY A 95 -4.11 -1.58 -25.23
N ALA A 96 -3.93 -2.30 -24.11
CA ALA A 96 -4.83 -2.21 -22.98
C ALA A 96 -4.68 -0.85 -22.27
N VAL A 97 -5.79 -0.29 -21.78
CA VAL A 97 -5.79 0.99 -21.05
C VAL A 97 -5.40 0.73 -19.59
N PRO A 98 -4.31 1.32 -19.06
CA PRO A 98 -3.80 1.04 -17.71
C PRO A 98 -4.84 1.23 -16.61
N SER A 99 -5.59 2.33 -16.66
CA SER A 99 -6.64 2.65 -15.68
C SER A 99 -7.75 1.61 -15.67
N GLU A 100 -8.19 1.14 -16.83
CA GLU A 100 -9.24 0.11 -16.94
C GLU A 100 -8.73 -1.24 -16.45
N ALA A 101 -7.48 -1.59 -16.76
CA ALA A 101 -6.87 -2.83 -16.32
C ALA A 101 -6.71 -2.92 -14.79
N ILE A 102 -6.33 -1.80 -14.14
CA ILE A 102 -6.27 -1.71 -12.67
C ILE A 102 -7.68 -1.78 -12.08
N MET A 103 -8.65 -1.02 -12.61
CA MET A 103 -10.02 -1.06 -12.13
C MET A 103 -10.68 -2.44 -12.27
N ASP A 104 -10.36 -3.17 -13.34
CA ASP A 104 -10.88 -4.52 -13.56
C ASP A 104 -10.49 -5.50 -12.44
N ILE A 105 -9.34 -5.29 -11.77
CA ILE A 105 -8.95 -6.09 -10.59
C ILE A 105 -9.95 -5.90 -9.45
N TYR A 106 -10.45 -4.67 -9.25
CA TYR A 106 -11.40 -4.35 -8.19
C TYR A 106 -12.82 -4.77 -8.54
N GLU A 107 -13.20 -4.67 -9.82
CA GLU A 107 -14.55 -4.98 -10.30
C GLU A 107 -14.76 -6.47 -10.60
N ASN A 108 -13.70 -7.18 -10.98
CA ASN A 108 -13.72 -8.59 -11.35
C ASN A 108 -12.72 -9.42 -10.54
N GLY A 109 -12.54 -9.10 -9.24
CA GLY A 109 -11.49 -9.67 -8.39
C GLY A 109 -11.40 -11.20 -8.41
N GLN A 110 -12.53 -11.91 -8.55
CA GLN A 110 -12.55 -13.38 -8.66
C GLN A 110 -11.77 -13.95 -9.87
N LYS A 111 -11.45 -13.13 -10.88
CA LYS A 111 -10.59 -13.50 -12.02
C LYS A 111 -9.10 -13.37 -11.70
N TYR A 112 -8.77 -12.89 -10.51
CA TYR A 112 -7.43 -12.52 -10.09
C TYR A 112 -7.03 -13.27 -8.83
N GLY A 113 -5.77 -13.67 -8.78
CA GLY A 113 -5.14 -13.97 -7.51
C GLY A 113 -3.63 -13.96 -7.60
N THR A 114 -3.03 -13.44 -6.55
CA THR A 114 -1.61 -13.12 -6.49
C THR A 114 -1.11 -13.15 -5.05
N GLU A 115 0.21 -13.04 -4.87
CA GLU A 115 0.82 -12.96 -3.55
C GLU A 115 0.73 -11.54 -2.93
N CYS A 116 1.06 -11.43 -1.64
CA CYS A 116 0.77 -10.24 -0.83
C CYS A 116 1.51 -8.96 -1.27
N ALA A 117 2.75 -9.05 -1.73
CA ALA A 117 3.51 -7.88 -2.20
C ALA A 117 2.96 -7.32 -3.52
N THR A 118 2.58 -8.16 -4.47
CA THR A 118 1.89 -7.71 -5.69
C THR A 118 0.57 -7.02 -5.34
N ALA A 119 -0.18 -7.53 -4.36
CA ALA A 119 -1.41 -6.89 -3.90
C ALA A 119 -1.16 -5.48 -3.35
N MET A 120 -0.05 -5.23 -2.65
CA MET A 120 0.32 -3.88 -2.21
C MET A 120 0.57 -2.93 -3.40
N MET A 121 1.23 -3.41 -4.47
CA MET A 121 1.40 -2.61 -5.69
C MET A 121 0.06 -2.26 -6.34
N ILE A 122 -0.90 -3.19 -6.36
CA ILE A 122 -2.26 -2.93 -6.87
C ILE A 122 -2.95 -1.83 -6.06
N VAL A 123 -2.84 -1.86 -4.73
CA VAL A 123 -3.36 -0.80 -3.84
C VAL A 123 -2.76 0.56 -4.20
N TYR A 124 -1.44 0.65 -4.37
CA TYR A 124 -0.80 1.92 -4.75
C TYR A 124 -1.23 2.43 -6.12
N TYR A 125 -1.35 1.55 -7.12
CA TYR A 125 -1.83 1.94 -8.44
C TYR A 125 -3.26 2.45 -8.39
N LYS A 126 -4.16 1.80 -7.65
CA LYS A 126 -5.54 2.27 -7.48
C LYS A 126 -5.60 3.62 -6.77
N ALA A 127 -4.84 3.80 -5.70
CA ALA A 127 -4.78 5.07 -4.97
C ALA A 127 -4.28 6.22 -5.86
N LEU A 128 -3.24 5.98 -6.66
CA LEU A 128 -2.75 6.94 -7.64
C LEU A 128 -3.76 7.20 -8.76
N LEU A 129 -4.42 6.16 -9.27
CA LEU A 129 -5.46 6.30 -10.28
C LEU A 129 -6.59 7.21 -9.80
N THR A 130 -7.10 6.99 -8.59
CA THR A 130 -8.14 7.85 -8.01
C THR A 130 -7.61 9.27 -7.76
N THR A 131 -6.36 9.40 -7.32
CA THR A 131 -5.76 10.71 -7.02
C THR A 131 -5.53 11.57 -8.26
N PHE A 132 -4.90 11.01 -9.30
CA PHE A 132 -4.49 11.70 -10.54
C PHE A 132 -5.60 11.73 -11.61
N GLY A 133 -6.57 10.83 -11.52
CA GLY A 133 -7.57 10.61 -12.57
C GLY A 133 -7.03 9.79 -13.74
N ALA A 134 -7.94 9.14 -14.47
CA ALA A 134 -7.61 8.13 -15.48
C ALA A 134 -6.67 8.64 -16.58
N LYS A 135 -6.93 9.83 -17.13
CA LYS A 135 -6.11 10.40 -18.21
C LYS A 135 -4.64 10.53 -17.77
N ARG A 136 -4.40 11.19 -16.65
CA ARG A 136 -3.04 11.44 -16.15
C ARG A 136 -2.37 10.15 -15.66
N PHE A 137 -3.13 9.26 -15.03
CA PHE A 137 -2.62 7.93 -14.65
C PHE A 137 -2.11 7.15 -15.87
N ASN A 138 -2.88 7.13 -16.97
CA ASN A 138 -2.49 6.44 -18.20
C ASN A 138 -1.24 7.04 -18.86
N GLU A 139 -1.06 8.36 -18.76
CA GLU A 139 0.17 9.04 -19.24
C GLU A 139 1.40 8.68 -18.39
N LEU A 140 1.23 8.59 -17.07
CA LEU A 140 2.32 8.32 -16.13
C LEU A 140 2.71 6.83 -16.08
N PHE A 141 1.74 5.94 -16.29
CA PHE A 141 1.92 4.49 -16.22
C PHE A 141 1.43 3.80 -17.51
N PRO A 142 2.02 4.13 -18.68
CA PRO A 142 1.57 3.59 -19.97
C PRO A 142 1.83 2.08 -20.11
N THR A 143 2.71 1.53 -19.27
CA THR A 143 3.01 0.11 -19.15
C THR A 143 3.03 -0.25 -17.67
N ILE A 144 2.43 -1.39 -17.31
CA ILE A 144 2.42 -1.87 -15.92
C ILE A 144 2.88 -3.33 -15.91
N THR A 145 3.79 -3.62 -14.98
CA THR A 145 4.13 -4.99 -14.58
C THR A 145 3.86 -5.12 -13.09
N LEU A 146 3.10 -6.15 -12.72
CA LEU A 146 2.74 -6.53 -11.35
C LEU A 146 3.52 -7.80 -10.99
N MET A 147 4.57 -7.66 -10.19
CA MET A 147 5.43 -8.79 -9.80
C MET A 147 6.18 -8.48 -8.50
N ASN A 148 5.55 -8.71 -7.35
CA ASN A 148 6.11 -8.43 -6.03
C ASN A 148 6.76 -7.01 -6.04
N TRP A 149 7.94 -6.85 -5.44
CA TRP A 149 8.74 -5.63 -5.47
C TRP A 149 9.70 -5.54 -6.67
N HIS A 150 9.47 -6.31 -7.74
CA HIS A 150 10.28 -6.26 -8.95
C HIS A 150 9.67 -5.30 -9.98
N ASN A 151 10.53 -4.63 -10.75
CA ASN A 151 10.11 -3.73 -11.83
C ASN A 151 9.18 -2.59 -11.36
N ILE A 152 9.36 -2.13 -10.12
CA ILE A 152 8.63 -0.97 -9.58
C ILE A 152 8.97 0.26 -10.42
N PRO A 153 7.96 0.99 -10.96
CA PRO A 153 8.23 2.16 -11.78
C PRO A 153 8.88 3.26 -10.93
N PRO A 154 9.69 4.16 -11.53
CA PRO A 154 10.42 5.18 -10.78
C PRO A 154 9.57 6.02 -9.82
N LEU A 155 8.33 6.35 -10.18
CA LEU A 155 7.40 7.12 -9.34
C LEU A 155 6.95 6.38 -8.07
N LEU A 156 7.02 5.06 -8.06
CA LEU A 156 6.63 4.22 -6.92
C LEU A 156 7.84 3.59 -6.23
N ARG A 157 9.07 3.84 -6.68
CA ARG A 157 10.27 3.13 -6.20
C ARG A 157 10.37 3.06 -4.67
N GLU A 158 10.06 4.16 -3.99
CA GLU A 158 10.15 4.27 -2.53
C GLU A 158 9.20 3.31 -1.78
N VAL A 159 8.07 2.91 -2.39
CA VAL A 159 7.17 1.94 -1.75
C VAL A 159 7.81 0.56 -1.63
N GLY A 160 8.89 0.28 -2.36
CA GLY A 160 9.65 -0.96 -2.28
C GLY A 160 10.55 -1.04 -1.04
N TYR A 161 10.95 0.10 -0.47
CA TYR A 161 11.87 0.16 0.67
C TYR A 161 11.13 0.19 2.01
N MET A 162 11.76 -0.34 3.05
CA MET A 162 11.28 -0.30 4.43
C MET A 162 12.31 0.49 5.24
N ASP A 163 11.89 1.58 5.87
CA ASP A 163 12.75 2.41 6.71
C ASP A 163 12.22 2.47 8.15
N PRO A 164 13.09 2.65 9.15
CA PRO A 164 12.67 2.80 10.54
C PRO A 164 11.60 3.88 10.71
N ALA A 165 10.43 3.47 11.19
CA ALA A 165 9.32 4.37 11.44
C ALA A 165 9.30 4.78 12.91
N GLY A 166 9.27 6.08 13.19
CA GLY A 166 9.01 6.58 14.53
C GLY A 166 7.56 6.40 14.95
N GLU A 167 6.65 6.44 13.99
CA GLU A 167 5.21 6.24 14.17
C GLU A 167 4.59 5.73 12.87
N TYR A 168 3.60 4.85 12.97
CA TYR A 168 2.82 4.38 11.83
C TYR A 168 1.64 5.31 11.57
N ILE A 169 1.48 5.72 10.31
CA ILE A 169 0.39 6.58 9.87
C ILE A 169 -0.48 5.78 8.90
N PRO A 170 -1.82 5.86 8.95
CA PRO A 170 -2.67 5.18 8.00
C PRO A 170 -2.23 5.39 6.54
N GLY A 171 -2.23 4.31 5.76
CA GLY A 171 -1.67 4.24 4.42
C GLY A 171 -0.20 3.81 4.34
N ASP A 172 0.49 3.65 5.48
CA ASP A 172 1.81 3.03 5.52
C ASP A 172 1.74 1.53 5.15
N ARG A 173 2.74 1.05 4.39
CA ARG A 173 3.00 -0.40 4.29
C ARG A 173 3.83 -0.83 5.50
N LEU A 174 3.39 -1.84 6.21
CA LEU A 174 4.14 -2.47 7.30
C LEU A 174 4.40 -3.94 6.98
N TYR A 175 5.20 -4.60 7.82
CA TYR A 175 5.53 -6.01 7.64
C TYR A 175 5.44 -6.76 8.98
N PHE A 176 4.70 -7.85 9.00
CA PHE A 176 4.80 -8.82 10.09
C PHE A 176 5.84 -9.87 9.72
N GLU A 177 6.85 -10.05 10.55
CA GLU A 177 7.93 -11.02 10.33
C GLU A 177 7.62 -12.33 11.06
N ASN A 178 7.91 -13.47 10.44
CA ASN A 178 7.86 -14.79 11.05
C ASN A 178 9.25 -15.45 11.02
N PRO A 179 10.12 -15.16 12.01
CA PRO A 179 11.54 -15.55 11.96
C PRO A 179 11.74 -17.07 11.97
N ASP A 180 10.80 -17.81 12.54
CA ASP A 180 10.85 -19.26 12.71
C ASP A 180 9.89 -20.01 11.76
N VAL A 181 9.62 -19.46 10.57
CA VAL A 181 8.77 -20.08 9.54
C VAL A 181 9.18 -21.53 9.22
N ASP A 182 8.20 -22.40 8.93
CA ASP A 182 8.48 -23.73 8.38
C ASP A 182 9.06 -23.60 6.96
N PRO A 183 10.28 -24.12 6.68
CA PRO A 183 10.89 -24.07 5.35
C PRO A 183 10.06 -24.72 4.23
N LYS A 184 9.07 -25.55 4.57
CA LYS A 184 8.14 -26.16 3.60
C LYS A 184 7.02 -25.22 3.16
N THR A 185 6.79 -24.14 3.89
CA THR A 185 5.74 -23.15 3.62
C THR A 185 6.32 -21.73 3.67
N PRO A 186 7.31 -21.42 2.80
CA PRO A 186 8.03 -20.15 2.84
C PRO A 186 7.14 -18.93 2.58
N GLU A 187 5.95 -19.11 2.01
CA GLU A 187 4.93 -18.07 1.87
C GLU A 187 4.46 -17.48 3.21
N TRP A 188 4.67 -18.18 4.34
CA TRP A 188 4.37 -17.69 5.69
C TRP A 188 5.56 -17.05 6.41
N GLN A 189 6.62 -16.69 5.70
CA GLN A 189 7.79 -16.00 6.29
C GLN A 189 7.46 -14.61 6.84
N GLY A 190 6.30 -14.08 6.47
CA GLY A 190 5.76 -12.84 6.98
C GLY A 190 4.57 -12.38 6.16
N GLU A 191 4.09 -11.18 6.44
CA GLU A 191 2.95 -10.60 5.75
C GLU A 191 3.14 -9.10 5.53
N ASN A 192 3.04 -8.68 4.26
CA ASN A 192 2.94 -7.26 3.92
C ASN A 192 1.52 -6.77 4.24
N VAL A 193 1.42 -5.63 4.91
CA VAL A 193 0.11 -5.06 5.25
C VAL A 193 0.02 -3.57 4.95
N ILE A 194 -1.19 -3.09 4.67
CA ILE A 194 -1.51 -1.66 4.76
C ILE A 194 -2.06 -1.37 6.15
N PHE A 195 -1.46 -0.41 6.86
CA PHE A 195 -1.97 0.08 8.12
C PHE A 195 -3.20 0.97 7.87
N LEU A 196 -4.34 0.60 8.45
CA LEU A 196 -5.62 1.28 8.20
C LEU A 196 -6.00 2.22 9.35
N ALA A 197 -5.76 1.76 10.58
CA ALA A 197 -6.06 2.46 11.84
C ALA A 197 -5.34 1.72 12.99
N PRO A 198 -5.28 2.28 14.21
CA PRO A 198 -4.72 1.58 15.36
C PRO A 198 -5.28 0.15 15.51
N ASP A 199 -4.37 -0.82 15.55
CA ASP A 199 -4.66 -2.27 15.57
C ASP A 199 -5.59 -2.78 14.45
N LYS A 200 -5.54 -2.15 13.27
CA LYS A 200 -6.30 -2.54 12.09
C LYS A 200 -5.44 -2.48 10.83
N PHE A 201 -5.35 -3.61 10.14
CA PHE A 201 -4.46 -3.84 9.01
C PHE A 201 -5.19 -4.56 7.89
N TYR A 202 -4.80 -4.31 6.64
CA TYR A 202 -5.14 -5.14 5.50
C TYR A 202 -3.93 -5.98 5.11
N GLY A 203 -4.02 -7.31 5.24
CA GLY A 203 -3.09 -8.27 4.65
C GLY A 203 -3.78 -9.07 3.55
N HIS A 204 -3.14 -9.27 2.41
CA HIS A 204 -3.77 -9.95 1.29
C HIS A 204 -3.78 -11.46 1.50
N GLY A 205 -4.96 -12.09 1.43
CA GLY A 205 -5.17 -13.49 1.82
C GLY A 205 -5.62 -13.67 3.27
N ILE A 206 -5.21 -12.77 4.17
CA ILE A 206 -5.69 -12.74 5.56
C ILE A 206 -6.97 -11.89 5.70
N GLY A 207 -7.06 -10.81 4.92
CA GLY A 207 -8.14 -9.83 4.97
C GLY A 207 -7.85 -8.67 5.93
N ILE A 208 -8.93 -8.01 6.37
CA ILE A 208 -8.84 -6.87 7.29
C ILE A 208 -8.97 -7.36 8.72
N THR A 209 -7.93 -7.20 9.52
CA THR A 209 -7.87 -7.76 10.86
C THR A 209 -6.90 -6.99 11.78
N ASN A 210 -6.69 -7.49 13.00
CA ASN A 210 -5.80 -6.93 14.00
C ASN A 210 -4.44 -7.64 14.06
N ALA A 211 -3.48 -7.06 14.76
CA ALA A 211 -2.12 -7.59 14.84
C ALA A 211 -2.07 -9.00 15.44
N SER A 212 -2.87 -9.23 16.49
CA SER A 212 -2.91 -10.51 17.19
C SER A 212 -3.34 -11.67 16.29
N THR A 213 -4.26 -11.40 15.36
CA THR A 213 -4.77 -12.40 14.40
C THR A 213 -3.72 -12.74 13.35
N ILE A 214 -3.02 -11.73 12.82
CA ILE A 214 -1.93 -11.94 11.85
C ILE A 214 -0.80 -12.74 12.48
N ILE A 215 -0.35 -12.33 13.68
CA ILE A 215 0.70 -13.02 14.44
C ILE A 215 0.30 -14.47 14.71
N LYS A 216 -0.96 -14.72 15.10
CA LYS A 216 -1.46 -16.08 15.31
C LYS A 216 -1.40 -16.93 14.04
N GLY A 217 -1.81 -16.38 12.90
CA GLY A 217 -1.77 -17.07 11.61
C GLY A 217 -0.34 -17.43 11.19
N LEU A 218 0.60 -16.49 11.33
CA LEU A 218 2.02 -16.73 11.07
C LEU A 218 2.60 -17.79 12.02
N ASN A 219 2.30 -17.68 13.32
CA ASN A 219 2.80 -18.60 14.34
C ASN A 219 2.33 -20.05 14.17
N GLN A 220 1.20 -20.27 13.49
CA GLN A 220 0.68 -21.60 13.15
C GLN A 220 1.48 -22.30 12.05
N ASN A 221 2.30 -21.55 11.29
CA ASN A 221 3.11 -22.04 10.18
C ASN A 221 4.62 -21.97 10.49
N ARG A 222 4.98 -22.13 11.77
CA ARG A 222 6.37 -22.18 12.24
C ARG A 222 6.92 -23.60 12.20
N ARG A 223 8.24 -23.71 12.07
CA ARG A 223 8.96 -24.98 12.16
C ARG A 223 8.74 -25.65 13.52
N ARG A 224 8.91 -26.98 13.57
CA ARG A 224 8.85 -27.74 14.83
C ARG A 224 9.90 -27.19 15.82
N ASN A 225 9.50 -27.04 17.08
CA ASN A 225 10.33 -26.49 18.17
C ASN A 225 10.78 -25.04 17.90
N ALA A 226 9.95 -24.22 17.26
CA ALA A 226 10.17 -22.78 17.14
C ALA A 226 10.12 -22.07 18.49
N ASP A 227 11.06 -21.15 18.71
CA ASP A 227 11.21 -20.38 19.94
C ASP A 227 10.72 -18.93 19.73
N ASP A 228 10.96 -18.36 18.55
CA ASP A 228 10.65 -16.96 18.25
C ASP A 228 9.24 -16.81 17.66
N SER A 229 8.43 -15.94 18.27
CA SER A 229 7.10 -15.58 17.75
C SER A 229 7.21 -14.59 16.60
N ALA A 230 6.27 -14.66 15.67
CA ALA A 230 6.04 -13.58 14.72
C ALA A 230 5.74 -12.25 15.43
N PHE A 231 6.13 -11.14 14.81
CA PHE A 231 5.99 -9.78 15.36
C PHE A 231 5.85 -8.73 14.24
N LEU A 232 5.38 -7.52 14.60
CA LEU A 232 5.34 -6.38 13.69
C LEU A 232 6.71 -5.67 13.63
N SER A 233 7.30 -5.54 12.44
CA SER A 233 8.56 -4.82 12.23
C SER A 233 8.43 -3.34 12.60
N LYS A 234 9.50 -2.71 13.07
CA LYS A 234 9.53 -1.26 13.39
C LYS A 234 9.67 -0.35 12.17
N ASP A 235 9.73 -0.94 10.99
CA ASP A 235 9.91 -0.22 9.73
C ASP A 235 8.58 0.03 9.03
N SER A 236 8.53 1.04 8.15
CA SER A 236 7.42 1.25 7.23
C SER A 236 7.91 1.60 5.83
N GLY A 237 7.12 1.21 4.83
CA GLY A 237 7.27 1.60 3.44
C GLY A 237 6.27 2.68 3.07
N ARG A 238 6.75 3.77 2.46
CA ARG A 238 5.96 4.95 2.14
C ARG A 238 6.22 5.39 0.69
N PRO A 239 5.20 5.85 -0.05
CA PRO A 239 5.43 6.57 -1.29
C PRO A 239 6.25 7.85 -1.06
N ASP A 240 6.98 8.30 -2.08
CA ASP A 240 7.54 9.65 -2.08
C ASP A 240 6.42 10.67 -2.32
N PHE A 241 5.71 11.04 -1.25
CA PHE A 241 4.61 11.98 -1.30
C PHE A 241 5.02 13.34 -1.88
N LYS A 242 6.26 13.79 -1.64
CA LYS A 242 6.75 15.08 -2.16
C LYS A 242 6.96 15.02 -3.66
N ASN A 243 7.60 13.97 -4.16
CA ASN A 243 7.81 13.80 -5.58
C ASN A 243 6.47 13.60 -6.32
N LEU A 244 5.59 12.76 -5.79
CA LEU A 244 4.26 12.55 -6.35
C LEU A 244 3.42 13.84 -6.37
N SER A 245 3.50 14.65 -5.31
CA SER A 245 2.86 15.97 -5.28
C SER A 245 3.38 16.90 -6.38
N LYS A 246 4.70 16.96 -6.61
CA LYS A 246 5.28 17.75 -7.70
C LYS A 246 4.74 17.31 -9.07
N VAL A 247 4.66 16.00 -9.30
CA VAL A 247 4.10 15.44 -10.55
C VAL A 247 2.60 15.74 -10.70
N TYR A 248 1.87 15.81 -9.59
CA TYR A 248 0.44 16.11 -9.56
C TYR A 248 0.13 17.57 -9.91
N TYR A 249 0.92 18.53 -9.42
CA TYR A 249 0.67 19.96 -9.62
C TYR A 249 1.37 20.57 -10.86
N ASN A 250 2.41 19.93 -11.40
CA ASN A 250 3.11 20.39 -12.62
C ASN A 250 2.39 19.94 -13.91
N GLN A 251 1.08 20.15 -14.00
CA GLN A 251 0.26 19.80 -15.19
C GLN A 251 0.39 20.83 -16.31
#